data_AF-A0A925XMS2-F1
#
_entry.id   AF-A0A925XMS2-F1
#
_cell.length_a   1.000
_cell.length_b   1.000
_cell.length_c   1.000
_cell.angle_alpha   90.00
_cell.angle_beta   90.00
_cell.angle_gamma   90.00
#
_symmetry.space_group_name_H-M   'P 1'
#
loop_
_entity.id
_entity.type
_entity.pdbx_description
1 polymer ?
#
loop_
_entity_poly.entity_id
_entity_poly.type
_entity_poly.pdbx_seq_one_letter_code
_entity_poly.pdbx_strand_id
1 'polypeptide(L)'
;MTGVEEDWELVVGEPSVDDTSPQIITFISPTNRIDAEAAVLELNHSTQPDYLDGGVQFQRWFGDFERIYRAPHTQNRLATAGERIKYTMTMKIEGGLLQFGVRNGTSQTWGAFGGTSEQWNSSVVSQYANLDSYSPAISATYSRVGYAANRVQKFSLKEVRYYRDNQLIQRDTGERIVQETLEEVLGEPTVTP
;
A
#
# COMPACT_ATOMS: atom_id res chain seq x y z
N MET A 1 21.33 -5.43 10.90
CA MET A 1 19.90 -5.22 10.56
C MET A 1 19.81 -4.75 9.12
N THR A 2 18.79 -5.16 8.38
CA THR A 2 18.49 -4.62 7.04
C THR A 2 17.03 -4.21 6.96
N GLY A 3 16.75 -3.05 6.37
CA GLY A 3 15.39 -2.51 6.29
C GLY A 3 15.07 -1.92 4.93
N VAL A 4 13.79 -1.91 4.60
CA VAL A 4 13.19 -1.30 3.42
C VAL A 4 11.97 -0.51 3.87
N GLU A 5 11.81 0.69 3.35
CA GLU A 5 10.60 1.48 3.48
C GLU A 5 10.11 1.91 2.11
N GLU A 6 8.80 1.77 1.87
CA GLU A 6 8.15 2.17 0.62
C GLU A 6 7.14 3.29 0.91
N ASP A 7 7.34 4.46 0.30
CA ASP A 7 6.41 5.58 0.42
C ASP A 7 5.39 5.53 -0.71
N TRP A 8 4.13 5.40 -0.33
CA TRP A 8 3.01 5.29 -1.25
C TRP A 8 2.14 6.54 -1.22
N GLU A 9 1.59 6.87 -2.38
CA GLU A 9 0.61 7.95 -2.53
C GLU A 9 -0.56 7.50 -3.40
N LEU A 10 -1.76 7.76 -2.91
CA LEU A 10 -3.04 7.65 -3.61
C LEU A 10 -3.70 9.02 -3.70
N VAL A 11 -4.18 9.38 -4.88
CA VAL A 11 -5.03 10.53 -5.14
C VAL A 11 -6.37 10.01 -5.64
N VAL A 12 -7.40 10.18 -4.83
CA VAL A 12 -8.76 9.78 -5.13
C VAL A 12 -9.34 10.76 -6.15
N GLY A 13 -9.98 10.24 -7.20
CA GLY A 13 -10.76 11.04 -8.15
C GLY A 13 -12.13 11.32 -7.57
N GLU A 14 -13.15 10.63 -8.06
CA GLU A 14 -14.54 10.74 -7.60
C GLU A 14 -14.96 9.46 -6.88
N PRO A 15 -14.82 9.36 -5.54
CA PRO A 15 -15.21 8.16 -4.81
C PRO A 15 -16.73 8.01 -4.79
N SER A 16 -17.20 6.82 -4.46
CA SER A 16 -18.63 6.59 -4.20
C SER A 16 -18.81 5.77 -2.93
N VAL A 17 -19.59 6.35 -2.02
CA VAL A 17 -19.88 5.78 -0.70
C VAL A 17 -20.87 4.62 -0.82
N ASP A 18 -21.75 4.65 -1.83
CA ASP A 18 -22.82 3.66 -2.02
C ASP A 18 -22.29 2.29 -2.47
N ASP A 19 -21.18 2.28 -3.20
CA ASP A 19 -20.52 1.08 -3.75
C ASP A 19 -19.11 0.85 -3.17
N THR A 20 -18.72 1.61 -2.13
CA THR A 20 -17.43 1.50 -1.45
C THR A 20 -16.25 1.55 -2.42
N SER A 21 -16.16 2.64 -3.19
CA SER A 21 -15.19 2.75 -4.27
C SER A 21 -14.37 4.04 -4.21
N PRO A 22 -13.07 4.01 -4.61
CA PRO A 22 -12.29 2.85 -5.08
C PRO A 22 -11.79 1.94 -3.95
N GLN A 23 -11.42 0.70 -4.28
CA GLN A 23 -10.79 -0.26 -3.34
C GLN A 23 -9.33 -0.49 -3.72
N ILE A 24 -8.40 -0.30 -2.79
CA ILE A 24 -6.95 -0.30 -3.06
C ILE A 24 -6.27 -1.42 -2.32
N ILE A 25 -5.34 -2.11 -2.99
CA ILE A 25 -4.52 -3.18 -2.44
C ILE A 25 -3.07 -2.81 -2.66
N THR A 26 -2.27 -2.82 -1.60
CA THR A 26 -0.83 -2.53 -1.64
C THR A 26 -0.06 -3.73 -1.13
N PHE A 27 1.04 -4.07 -1.80
CA PHE A 27 1.79 -5.30 -1.56
C PHE A 27 3.27 -5.02 -1.31
N ILE A 28 3.89 -5.76 -0.38
CA ILE A 28 5.34 -5.77 -0.15
C ILE A 28 5.83 -7.19 0.20
N SER A 29 6.99 -7.60 -0.30
CA SER A 29 7.61 -8.93 -0.08
C SER A 29 9.14 -8.80 0.08
N PRO A 30 9.81 -9.63 0.91
CA PRO A 30 11.27 -9.59 1.12
C PRO A 30 12.04 -10.14 -0.08
N THR A 31 11.35 -10.75 -1.04
CA THR A 31 11.95 -11.36 -2.22
C THR A 31 11.28 -10.84 -3.48
N ASN A 32 11.84 -11.22 -4.62
CA ASN A 32 11.22 -10.99 -5.92
C ASN A 32 10.12 -12.02 -6.26
N ARG A 33 9.62 -12.77 -5.27
CA ARG A 33 8.62 -13.82 -5.42
C ARG A 33 7.36 -13.52 -4.60
N ILE A 34 6.24 -14.04 -5.07
CA ILE A 34 4.92 -13.89 -4.42
C ILE A 34 4.50 -15.10 -3.60
N ASP A 35 5.17 -16.24 -3.76
CA ASP A 35 4.93 -17.46 -2.99
C ASP A 35 5.68 -17.48 -1.65
N ALA A 36 6.11 -16.31 -1.18
CA ALA A 36 6.93 -16.09 0.00
C ALA A 36 6.13 -15.36 1.10
N GLU A 37 6.82 -14.97 2.19
CA GLU A 37 6.25 -14.03 3.16
C GLU A 37 5.91 -12.70 2.47
N ALA A 38 4.74 -12.13 2.74
CA ALA A 38 4.34 -10.84 2.20
C ALA A 38 3.42 -10.10 3.17
N ALA A 39 3.34 -8.79 3.03
CA ALA A 39 2.33 -7.98 3.69
C ALA A 39 1.44 -7.28 2.67
N VAL A 40 0.16 -7.17 3.01
CA VAL A 40 -0.86 -6.50 2.21
C VAL A 40 -1.51 -5.40 3.05
N LEU A 41 -1.70 -4.23 2.46
CA LEU A 41 -2.51 -3.15 3.00
C LEU A 41 -3.70 -2.91 2.07
N GLU A 42 -4.90 -3.12 2.58
CA GLU A 42 -6.16 -2.83 1.91
C GLU A 42 -6.71 -1.49 2.41
N LEU A 43 -7.10 -0.62 1.47
CA LEU A 43 -7.77 0.65 1.77
C LEU A 43 -9.18 0.65 1.20
N ASN A 44 -10.07 1.27 1.95
CA ASN A 44 -11.49 1.39 1.66
C ASN A 44 -12.25 0.05 1.58
N HIS A 45 -11.65 -1.04 2.04
CA HIS A 45 -12.31 -2.32 2.23
C HIS A 45 -11.46 -3.20 3.14
N SER A 46 -12.01 -4.32 3.56
CA SER A 46 -11.29 -5.41 4.22
C SER A 46 -11.80 -6.73 3.65
N THR A 47 -10.91 -7.68 3.37
CA THR A 47 -11.27 -9.00 2.86
C THR A 47 -11.19 -10.11 3.91
N GLN A 48 -10.59 -9.83 5.09
CA GLN A 48 -10.44 -10.81 6.18
C GLN A 48 -11.13 -10.39 7.49
N PRO A 49 -11.69 -11.34 8.27
CA PRO A 49 -11.97 -12.72 7.86
C PRO A 49 -13.17 -12.79 6.90
N ASP A 50 -14.02 -11.76 6.94
CA ASP A 50 -15.16 -11.55 6.09
C ASP A 50 -15.02 -10.18 5.44
N TYR A 51 -15.65 -10.02 4.28
CA TYR A 51 -15.65 -8.75 3.59
C TYR A 51 -16.33 -7.65 4.42
N LEU A 52 -15.67 -6.51 4.56
CA LEU A 52 -16.23 -5.29 5.14
C LEU A 52 -16.02 -4.10 4.21
N ASP A 53 -17.05 -3.26 4.13
CA ASP A 53 -16.97 -1.99 3.41
C ASP A 53 -16.17 -0.94 4.19
N GLY A 54 -15.30 -0.24 3.46
CA GLY A 54 -14.53 0.87 4.00
C GLY A 54 -13.38 0.42 4.90
N GLY A 55 -12.74 1.41 5.51
CA GLY A 55 -11.69 1.18 6.48
C GLY A 55 -10.31 0.91 5.89
N VAL A 56 -9.43 0.40 6.74
CA VAL A 56 -8.04 0.06 6.43
C VAL A 56 -7.72 -1.28 7.10
N GLN A 57 -7.18 -2.22 6.33
CA GLN A 57 -6.79 -3.53 6.82
C GLN A 57 -5.36 -3.87 6.45
N PHE A 58 -4.59 -4.31 7.45
CA PHE A 58 -3.25 -4.85 7.30
C PHE A 58 -3.28 -6.37 7.41
N GLN A 59 -2.56 -7.07 6.53
CA GLN A 59 -2.48 -8.52 6.48
C GLN A 59 -1.04 -9.00 6.31
N ARG A 60 -0.73 -10.22 6.77
CA ARG A 60 0.50 -10.96 6.45
C ARG A 60 0.14 -12.34 5.87
N TRP A 61 0.84 -12.70 4.80
CA TRP A 61 0.65 -13.94 4.05
C TRP A 61 1.96 -14.72 3.92
N PHE A 62 1.85 -16.04 3.77
CA PHE A 62 2.92 -16.90 3.29
C PHE A 62 2.41 -17.73 2.11
N GLY A 63 2.77 -17.34 0.89
CA GLY A 63 2.08 -17.81 -0.32
C GLY A 63 0.58 -17.57 -0.21
N ASP A 64 -0.23 -18.61 -0.41
CA ASP A 64 -1.69 -18.51 -0.36
C ASP A 64 -2.28 -18.62 1.07
N PHE A 65 -1.43 -18.73 2.09
CA PHE A 65 -1.88 -18.89 3.47
C PHE A 65 -1.83 -17.56 4.22
N GLU A 66 -3.01 -17.04 4.54
CA GLU A 66 -3.13 -15.94 5.49
C GLU A 66 -2.61 -16.37 6.86
N ARG A 67 -1.83 -15.49 7.50
CA ARG A 67 -1.28 -15.74 8.84
C ARG A 67 -1.87 -14.80 9.88
N ILE A 68 -2.07 -13.55 9.48
CA ILE A 68 -2.49 -12.45 10.35
C ILE A 68 -3.31 -11.47 9.50
N TYR A 69 -4.39 -10.98 10.07
CA TYR A 69 -5.08 -9.76 9.62
C TYR A 69 -5.39 -8.84 10.80
N ARG A 70 -5.47 -7.53 10.55
CA ARG A 70 -5.84 -6.47 11.50
C ARG A 70 -6.62 -5.40 10.74
N ALA A 71 -7.83 -5.08 11.20
CA ALA A 71 -8.65 -4.00 10.64
C ALA A 71 -8.89 -2.94 11.72
N PRO A 72 -7.88 -2.12 12.07
CA PRO A 72 -8.00 -1.11 13.13
C PRO A 72 -8.98 0.02 12.79
N HIS A 73 -9.23 0.26 11.51
CA HIS A 73 -10.29 1.15 11.05
C HIS A 73 -11.26 0.32 10.23
N THR A 74 -12.46 0.11 10.73
CA THR A 74 -13.56 -0.48 9.97
C THR A 74 -14.63 0.60 9.81
N GLN A 75 -15.41 0.56 8.73
CA GLN A 75 -16.66 1.32 8.50
C GLN A 75 -16.58 2.67 7.78
N ASN A 76 -15.54 3.49 7.95
CA ASN A 76 -15.47 4.75 7.19
C ASN A 76 -15.11 4.47 5.73
N ARG A 77 -15.94 4.95 4.80
CA ARG A 77 -15.72 4.83 3.35
C ARG A 77 -15.13 6.13 2.81
N LEU A 78 -14.31 6.02 1.76
CA LEU A 78 -13.85 7.18 1.00
C LEU A 78 -15.06 7.96 0.48
N ALA A 79 -15.08 9.26 0.77
CA ALA A 79 -16.20 10.14 0.42
C ALA A 79 -15.74 11.50 -0.13
N THR A 80 -14.44 11.75 -0.19
CA THR A 80 -13.89 13.06 -0.56
C THR A 80 -13.14 12.99 -1.88
N ALA A 81 -13.65 13.70 -2.88
CA ALA A 81 -12.97 13.85 -4.16
C ALA A 81 -11.64 14.61 -4.00
N GLY A 82 -10.61 14.19 -4.73
CA GLY A 82 -9.27 14.75 -4.60
C GLY A 82 -8.54 14.41 -3.29
N GLU A 83 -9.10 13.53 -2.44
CA GLU A 83 -8.42 13.09 -1.22
C GLU A 83 -7.04 12.50 -1.55
N ARG A 84 -6.02 12.99 -0.86
CA ARG A 84 -4.65 12.50 -0.99
C ARG A 84 -4.27 11.68 0.24
N ILE A 85 -4.02 10.39 0.02
CA ILE A 85 -3.66 9.44 1.06
C ILE A 85 -2.18 9.10 0.89
N LYS A 86 -1.41 9.26 1.96
CA LYS A 86 0.04 8.97 2.00
C LYS A 86 0.34 8.03 3.14
N TYR A 87 1.19 7.05 2.91
CA TYR A 87 1.63 6.11 3.95
C TYR A 87 2.97 5.46 3.59
N THR A 88 3.66 4.93 4.60
CA THR A 88 4.88 4.14 4.40
C THR A 88 4.63 2.70 4.82
N MET A 89 4.82 1.76 3.89
CA MET A 89 4.96 0.34 4.20
C MET A 89 6.40 0.06 4.60
N THR A 90 6.61 -0.74 5.64
CA THR A 90 7.95 -1.07 6.17
C THR A 90 8.19 -2.57 6.15
N MET A 91 9.45 -2.93 5.94
CA MET A 91 9.92 -4.30 6.03
C MET A 91 11.34 -4.31 6.59
N LYS A 92 11.64 -5.12 7.61
CA LYS A 92 13.01 -5.23 8.14
C LYS A 92 13.34 -6.59 8.69
N ILE A 93 14.62 -6.92 8.68
CA ILE A 93 15.20 -8.09 9.35
C ILE A 93 16.10 -7.62 10.48
N GLU A 94 15.71 -7.96 11.71
CA GLU A 94 16.38 -7.58 12.94
C GLU A 94 16.24 -8.70 13.98
N GLY A 95 17.33 -9.08 14.64
CA GLY A 95 17.29 -10.14 15.66
C GLY A 95 16.80 -11.50 15.16
N GLY A 96 16.97 -11.81 13.87
CA GLY A 96 16.46 -13.03 13.25
C GLY A 96 14.95 -13.01 12.95
N LEU A 97 14.29 -11.86 13.11
CA LEU A 97 12.87 -11.68 12.82
C LEU A 97 12.68 -10.87 11.54
N LEU A 98 11.78 -11.33 10.67
CA LEU A 98 11.23 -10.54 9.58
C LEU A 98 10.01 -9.79 10.11
N GLN A 99 10.03 -8.48 9.95
CA GLN A 99 8.98 -7.58 10.42
C GLN A 99 8.40 -6.80 9.26
N PHE A 100 7.07 -6.69 9.23
CA PHE A 100 6.33 -5.82 8.31
C PHE A 100 5.53 -4.81 9.11
N GLY A 101 5.23 -3.66 8.51
CA GLY A 101 4.24 -2.77 9.08
C GLY A 101 3.87 -1.54 8.25
N VAL A 102 3.03 -0.69 8.85
CA VAL A 102 2.63 0.62 8.33
C VAL A 102 3.06 1.68 9.34
N ARG A 103 3.87 2.65 8.94
CA ARG A 103 4.52 3.57 9.89
C ARG A 103 3.78 4.89 10.10
N ASN A 104 3.38 5.58 9.02
CA ASN A 104 2.90 6.96 9.08
C ASN A 104 1.90 7.27 7.94
N GLY A 105 0.73 6.65 8.03
CA GLY A 105 -0.40 6.88 7.16
C GLY A 105 -1.18 8.16 7.50
N THR A 106 -1.67 8.86 6.49
CA THR A 106 -2.52 10.05 6.60
C THR A 106 -3.61 10.03 5.53
N SER A 107 -4.84 10.34 5.94
CA SER A 107 -6.05 10.36 5.11
C SER A 107 -7.02 11.40 5.69
N GLN A 108 -7.84 12.01 4.84
CA GLN A 108 -8.96 12.85 5.29
C GLN A 108 -10.09 11.99 5.88
N THR A 109 -10.32 10.81 5.31
CA THR A 109 -11.35 9.87 5.74
C THR A 109 -11.02 9.14 7.05
N TRP A 110 -9.78 8.68 7.24
CA TRP A 110 -9.37 7.88 8.41
C TRP A 110 -8.46 8.61 9.39
N GLY A 111 -8.02 9.83 9.08
CA GLY A 111 -7.05 10.56 9.88
C GLY A 111 -5.64 9.95 9.77
N ALA A 112 -4.90 9.98 10.88
CA ALA A 112 -3.60 9.34 10.97
C ALA A 112 -3.75 7.83 11.26
N PHE A 113 -2.98 7.01 10.56
CA PHE A 113 -2.95 5.56 10.73
C PHE A 113 -1.51 5.02 10.62
N GLY A 114 -1.29 3.76 10.97
CA GLY A 114 0.06 3.24 11.16
C GLY A 114 0.65 3.57 12.54
N GLY A 115 1.91 3.18 12.75
CA GLY A 115 2.67 3.45 13.97
C GLY A 115 3.41 2.20 14.45
N THR A 116 3.65 2.11 15.76
CA THR A 116 4.40 0.99 16.37
C THR A 116 3.50 -0.04 17.07
N SER A 117 2.17 0.12 17.00
CA SER A 117 1.25 -0.82 17.65
C SER A 117 1.12 -2.12 16.86
N GLU A 118 0.72 -3.20 17.54
CA GLU A 118 0.49 -4.51 16.92
C GLU A 118 -0.67 -4.54 15.90
N GLN A 119 -1.46 -3.46 15.82
CA GLN A 119 -2.49 -3.29 14.78
C GLN A 119 -1.88 -3.04 13.40
N TRP A 120 -0.66 -2.50 13.36
CA TRP A 120 0.02 -2.05 12.15
C TRP A 120 1.32 -2.77 11.88
N ASN A 121 1.68 -3.74 12.73
CA ASN A 121 2.98 -4.40 12.69
C ASN A 121 2.81 -5.90 12.87
N SER A 122 3.67 -6.66 12.21
CA SER A 122 3.72 -8.12 12.30
C SER A 122 5.17 -8.59 12.29
N SER A 123 5.43 -9.69 12.99
CA SER A 123 6.76 -10.30 13.09
C SER A 123 6.68 -11.81 12.93
N VAL A 124 7.68 -12.39 12.26
CA VAL A 124 7.87 -13.84 12.11
C VAL A 124 9.36 -14.17 12.17
N VAL A 125 9.72 -15.40 12.53
CA VAL A 125 11.10 -15.87 12.40
C VAL A 125 11.51 -15.78 10.94
N SER A 126 12.58 -15.06 10.65
CA SER A 126 13.07 -14.87 9.29
C SER A 126 13.76 -16.13 8.79
N GLN A 127 13.46 -16.52 7.55
CA GLN A 127 14.28 -17.47 6.78
C GLN A 127 15.37 -16.76 5.95
N TYR A 128 15.37 -15.42 5.97
CA TYR A 128 16.26 -14.58 5.20
C TYR A 128 17.33 -13.96 6.11
N ALA A 129 18.58 -13.93 5.62
CA ALA A 129 19.67 -13.24 6.30
C ALA A 129 19.62 -11.72 6.10
N ASN A 130 19.07 -11.26 4.97
CA ASN A 130 18.97 -9.86 4.57
C ASN A 130 17.82 -9.66 3.56
N LEU A 131 17.67 -8.44 3.06
CA LEU A 131 16.67 -8.04 2.06
C LEU A 131 17.29 -7.78 0.67
N ASP A 132 18.43 -8.40 0.34
CA ASP A 132 19.12 -8.15 -0.94
C ASP A 132 18.31 -8.65 -2.16
N SER A 133 17.36 -9.55 -1.95
CA SER A 133 16.44 -10.08 -2.98
C SER A 133 15.16 -9.26 -3.15
N TYR A 134 14.95 -8.22 -2.33
CA TYR A 134 13.77 -7.36 -2.45
C TYR A 134 13.79 -6.60 -3.78
N SER A 135 12.60 -6.40 -4.36
CA SER A 135 12.44 -5.63 -5.60
C SER A 135 11.21 -4.73 -5.52
N PRO A 136 11.36 -3.41 -5.65
CA PRO A 136 10.21 -2.48 -5.68
C PRO A 136 9.33 -2.66 -6.91
N ALA A 137 9.84 -3.28 -7.97
CA ALA A 137 9.04 -3.63 -9.14
C ALA A 137 7.97 -4.67 -8.79
N ILE A 138 8.25 -5.59 -7.88
CA ILE A 138 7.26 -6.57 -7.40
C ILE A 138 6.18 -5.86 -6.59
N SER A 139 6.54 -4.98 -5.65
CA SER A 139 5.58 -4.20 -4.88
C SER A 139 4.62 -3.41 -5.78
N ALA A 140 5.15 -2.72 -6.80
CA ALA A 140 4.33 -2.01 -7.78
C ALA A 140 3.47 -2.95 -8.64
N THR A 141 4.02 -4.07 -9.12
CA THR A 141 3.30 -5.03 -10.00
C THR A 141 2.12 -5.70 -9.30
N TYR A 142 2.25 -5.99 -8.00
CA TYR A 142 1.24 -6.70 -7.22
C TYR A 142 0.34 -5.78 -6.38
N SER A 143 0.63 -4.48 -6.36
CA SER A 143 -0.31 -3.46 -5.88
C SER A 143 -1.30 -3.11 -6.98
N ARG A 144 -2.55 -2.80 -6.64
CA ARG A 144 -3.60 -2.50 -7.63
C ARG A 144 -4.76 -1.71 -7.04
N VAL A 145 -5.52 -1.08 -7.94
CA VAL A 145 -6.90 -0.70 -7.65
C VAL A 145 -7.77 -1.92 -7.93
N GLY A 146 -8.24 -2.59 -6.87
CA GLY A 146 -9.02 -3.83 -6.97
C GLY A 146 -10.44 -3.61 -7.49
N TYR A 147 -11.00 -2.42 -7.25
CA TYR A 147 -12.34 -2.04 -7.71
C TYR A 147 -12.42 -0.55 -8.04
N ALA A 148 -13.11 -0.23 -9.15
CA ALA A 148 -13.36 1.12 -9.67
C ALA A 148 -12.09 1.97 -9.93
N ALA A 149 -11.16 1.46 -10.74
CA ALA A 149 -9.92 2.15 -11.12
C ALA A 149 -10.13 3.54 -11.74
N ASN A 150 -11.25 3.76 -12.44
CA ASN A 150 -11.64 5.06 -13.02
C ASN A 150 -11.94 6.14 -11.96
N ARG A 151 -12.06 5.76 -10.68
CA ARG A 151 -12.24 6.69 -9.55
C ARG A 151 -10.92 7.04 -8.85
N VAL A 152 -9.79 6.60 -9.40
CA VAL A 152 -8.45 6.94 -8.91
C VAL A 152 -7.78 7.85 -9.92
N GLN A 153 -7.39 9.06 -9.50
CA GLN A 153 -6.57 9.93 -10.33
C GLN A 153 -5.15 9.38 -10.45
N LYS A 154 -4.57 8.97 -9.31
CA LYS A 154 -3.21 8.43 -9.28
C LYS A 154 -2.99 7.50 -8.09
N PHE A 155 -2.32 6.37 -8.30
CA PHE A 155 -1.79 5.49 -7.26
C PHE A 155 -0.37 5.09 -7.62
N SER A 156 0.59 5.34 -6.73
CA SER A 156 2.01 5.18 -7.05
C SER A 156 2.88 4.91 -5.82
N LEU A 157 3.96 4.15 -6.04
CA LEU A 157 5.11 4.05 -5.14
C LEU A 157 6.08 5.18 -5.49
N LYS A 158 6.26 6.12 -4.56
CA LYS A 158 6.98 7.39 -4.76
C LYS A 158 8.47 7.27 -4.51
N GLU A 159 8.86 6.60 -3.44
CA GLU A 159 10.25 6.45 -3.01
C GLU A 159 10.43 5.13 -2.26
N VAL A 160 11.61 4.53 -2.41
CA VAL A 160 12.04 3.38 -1.62
C VAL A 160 13.33 3.74 -0.89
N ARG A 161 13.37 3.47 0.41
CA ARG A 161 14.55 3.71 1.26
C ARG A 161 15.10 2.40 1.79
N TYR A 162 16.40 2.22 1.65
CA TYR A 162 17.12 1.04 2.09
C TYR A 162 17.99 1.36 3.29
N TYR A 163 17.96 0.48 4.29
CA TYR A 163 18.64 0.64 5.56
C TYR A 163 19.57 -0.54 5.84
N ARG A 164 20.73 -0.24 6.42
CA ARG A 164 21.64 -1.22 7.03
C ARG A 164 22.07 -0.70 8.39
N ASP A 165 21.90 -1.51 9.42
CA ASP A 165 22.23 -1.16 10.81
C ASP A 165 21.62 0.19 11.25
N ASN A 166 20.33 0.37 10.93
CA ASN A 166 19.54 1.59 11.14
C ASN A 166 20.05 2.85 10.42
N GLN A 167 21.01 2.73 9.52
CA GLN A 167 21.47 3.84 8.67
C GLN A 167 20.86 3.74 7.28
N LEU A 168 20.37 4.87 6.77
CA LEU A 168 19.93 5.00 5.38
C LEU A 168 21.16 4.84 4.47
N ILE A 169 21.16 3.82 3.61
CA ILE A 169 22.27 3.53 2.70
C ILE A 169 21.94 3.88 1.24
N GLN A 170 20.66 3.88 0.87
CA GLN A 170 20.22 4.17 -0.49
C GLN A 170 18.78 4.70 -0.53
N ARG A 171 18.52 5.59 -1.49
CA ARG A 171 17.19 5.98 -1.93
C ARG A 171 17.01 5.59 -3.39
N ASP A 172 15.86 5.02 -3.71
CA ASP A 172 15.36 4.90 -5.07
C ASP A 172 14.15 5.84 -5.20
N THR A 173 14.33 6.92 -5.96
CA THR A 173 13.32 7.95 -6.20
C THR A 173 12.60 7.75 -7.54
N GLY A 174 12.78 6.59 -8.18
CA GLY A 174 12.07 6.22 -9.40
C GLY A 174 10.61 5.90 -9.09
N GLU A 175 9.73 6.86 -9.37
CA GLU A 175 8.29 6.67 -9.17
C GLU A 175 7.77 5.51 -10.03
N ARG A 176 6.99 4.63 -9.40
CA ARG A 176 6.32 3.50 -10.06
C ARG A 176 4.82 3.74 -9.99
N ILE A 177 4.24 4.08 -11.12
CA ILE A 177 2.81 4.32 -11.26
C ILE A 177 2.10 2.97 -11.35
N VAL A 178 1.13 2.74 -10.46
CA VAL A 178 0.27 1.55 -10.45
C VAL A 178 -1.03 1.84 -11.20
N GLN A 179 -1.62 3.02 -11.00
CA GLN A 179 -2.81 3.50 -11.71
C GLN A 179 -2.68 5.01 -11.92
N GLU A 180 -3.03 5.50 -13.10
CA GLU A 180 -3.19 6.93 -13.38
C GLU A 180 -4.32 7.10 -14.40
N THR A 181 -5.29 7.95 -14.08
CA THR A 181 -6.34 8.31 -15.04
C THR A 181 -5.87 9.56 -15.76
N LEU A 182 -5.68 9.46 -17.07
CA LEU A 182 -5.39 10.62 -17.92
C LEU A 182 -6.66 11.46 -18.00
N GLU A 183 -6.59 12.74 -17.66
CA GLU A 183 -7.62 13.68 -18.10
C GLU A 183 -7.57 13.71 -19.63
N GLU A 184 -8.63 13.23 -20.28
CA GLU A 184 -8.84 13.55 -21.69
C GLU A 184 -8.99 15.07 -21.75
N VAL A 185 -7.95 15.74 -22.25
CA VAL A 185 -8.09 17.11 -22.73
C VAL A 185 -9.02 17.04 -23.93
N LEU A 186 -10.33 17.11 -23.67
CA LEU A 186 -11.34 17.32 -24.69
C LEU A 186 -11.05 18.70 -25.28
N GLY A 187 -10.20 18.72 -26.30
CA GLY A 187 -10.05 19.88 -27.16
C GLY A 187 -11.43 20.19 -27.71
N GLU A 188 -11.97 21.36 -27.38
CA GLU A 188 -13.25 21.79 -27.95
C GLU A 188 -13.16 21.67 -29.48
N PRO A 189 -14.16 21.08 -30.15
CA PRO A 189 -14.18 21.08 -31.59
C PRO A 189 -14.22 22.53 -32.06
N THR A 190 -13.13 23.01 -32.66
CA THR A 190 -13.09 24.28 -33.36
C THR A 190 -14.08 24.21 -34.52
N VAL A 191 -15.30 24.69 -34.30
CA VAL A 191 -16.27 24.94 -35.36
C VAL A 191 -15.72 26.10 -36.17
N THR A 192 -15.15 25.78 -37.34
CA THR A 192 -14.70 26.79 -38.30
C THR A 192 -15.90 27.13 -39.20
N PRO A 193 -16.22 28.42 -39.41
CA PRO A 193 -17.38 28.87 -40.18
C PRO A 193 -17.28 28.58 -41.68
#